data_AF-B7P1A2-F1
#
_entry.id   AF-B7P1A2-F1
#
_cell.length_a   1.000
_cell.length_b   1.000
_cell.length_c   1.000
_cell.angle_alpha   90.00
_cell.angle_beta   90.00
_cell.angle_gamma   90.00
#
_symmetry.space_group_name_H-M   'P 1'
#
loop_
_entity.id
_entity.type
_entity.pdbx_description
1 polymer ?
#
loop_
_entity_poly.entity_id
_entity_poly.type
_entity_poly.pdbx_seq_one_letter_code
_entity_poly.pdbx_strand_id
1 'polypeptide(L)' 'MKGCVLFFAGVALLGLLFSRAEARCPSNEGIVSDCSASSCSADECAAKGLECCPKPCGGTWCVKGEA' A
#
# COMPACT_ATOMS: atom_id res chain seq x y z
N MET A 1 37.07 -2.78 -7.86
CA MET A 1 36.61 -2.51 -6.48
C MET A 1 35.74 -1.25 -6.34
N LYS A 2 35.98 -0.14 -7.06
CA LYS A 2 35.15 1.09 -6.98
C LYS A 2 33.73 0.99 -7.58
N GLY A 3 33.55 0.23 -8.67
CA GLY A 3 32.25 0.14 -9.38
C GLY A 3 31.16 -0.60 -8.61
N CYS A 4 31.54 -1.59 -7.79
CA CYS A 4 30.59 -2.37 -6.98
C CYS A 4 29.92 -1.50 -5.90
N VAL A 5 30.68 -0.60 -5.26
CA VAL A 5 30.16 0.26 -4.18
C VAL A 5 29.10 1.24 -4.70
N LEU A 6 29.29 1.79 -5.89
CA LEU A 6 28.31 2.68 -6.52
C LEU A 6 27.03 1.95 -6.92
N PHE A 7 27.14 0.68 -7.32
CA PHE A 7 25.98 -0.16 -7.62
C PHE A 7 25.14 -0.44 -6.37
N PHE A 8 25.78 -0.83 -5.26
CA PHE A 8 25.06 -1.08 -4.01
C PHE A 8 24.44 0.19 -3.42
N ALA A 9 25.13 1.33 -3.50
CA ALA A 9 24.58 2.62 -3.09
C ALA A 9 23.37 3.02 -3.94
N GLY A 10 23.42 2.80 -5.25
CA GLY A 10 22.31 3.03 -6.18
C GLY A 10 21.10 2.15 -5.86
N VAL A 11 21.30 0.86 -5.61
CA VAL A 11 20.22 -0.08 -5.26
C VAL A 11 19.60 0.25 -3.90
N ALA A 12 20.41 0.66 -2.92
CA ALA A 12 19.91 1.05 -1.59
C ALA A 12 19.09 2.36 -1.63
N LEU A 13 19.55 3.37 -2.38
CA LEU A 13 18.81 4.60 -2.62
C LEU A 13 17.49 4.34 -3.36
N LEU A 14 17.52 3.43 -4.34
CA LEU A 14 16.34 3.04 -5.08
C LEU A 14 15.34 2.29 -4.17
N GLY A 15 15.81 1.36 -3.33
CA GLY A 15 14.97 0.66 -2.35
C GLY A 15 14.34 1.59 -1.30
N LEU A 16 15.05 2.63 -0.87
CA LEU A 16 14.52 3.65 0.05
C LEU A 16 13.40 4.50 -0.58
N LEU A 17 13.48 4.78 -1.88
CA LEU A 17 12.41 5.49 -2.60
C LEU A 17 11.15 4.64 -2.78
N PHE A 18 11.31 3.32 -2.95
CA PHE A 18 10.19 2.37 -3.06
C PHE A 18 9.56 1.96 -1.73
N SER A 19 10.18 2.31 -0.59
CA SER A 19 9.67 1.97 0.74
C SER A 19 8.50 2.85 1.21
N ARG A 20 8.03 3.81 0.40
CA ARG A 20 7.12 4.88 0.86
C ARG A 20 5.62 4.60 0.66
N ALA A 21 5.21 3.34 0.66
CA ALA A 21 3.80 3.00 0.72
C ALA A 21 3.61 1.77 1.60
N GLU A 22 4.02 1.85 2.86
CA GLU A 22 3.27 1.13 3.89
C GLU A 22 1.86 1.70 3.83
N ALA A 23 0.97 0.97 3.16
CA ALA A 23 -0.42 1.36 3.04
C ALA A 23 -0.98 1.55 4.44
N ARG A 24 -1.24 2.80 4.82
CA ARG A 24 -1.77 3.14 6.15
C ARG A 24 -3.27 2.99 6.07
N CYS A 25 -3.67 1.74 6.05
CA CYS A 25 -5.07 1.40 6.12
C CYS A 25 -5.67 1.97 7.42
N PRO A 26 -6.80 2.70 7.34
CA PRO A 26 -7.48 3.18 8.52
C PRO A 26 -7.85 2.01 9.44
N SER A 27 -7.95 2.30 10.74
CA SER A 27 -8.52 1.35 11.69
C SER A 27 -9.93 0.97 11.26
N ASN A 28 -10.28 -0.31 11.40
CA ASN A 28 -11.62 -0.79 11.11
C ASN A 28 -12.65 -0.47 12.22
N GLU A 29 -12.23 0.22 13.29
CA GLU A 29 -13.12 0.62 14.38
C GLU A 29 -14.24 1.57 13.89
N GLY A 30 -15.49 1.20 14.15
CA GLY A 30 -16.66 2.00 13.75
C GLY A 30 -17.00 1.95 12.26
N ILE A 31 -16.23 1.24 11.43
CA ILE A 31 -16.54 1.09 10.01
C ILE A 31 -17.56 -0.04 9.82
N VAL A 32 -18.74 0.32 9.34
CA VAL A 32 -19.76 -0.65 8.90
C VAL A 32 -19.39 -1.13 7.50
N SER A 33 -18.93 -2.38 7.40
CA SER A 33 -18.71 -3.04 6.12
C SER A 33 -19.97 -3.80 5.70
N ASP A 34 -20.28 -3.76 4.42
CA ASP A 34 -21.35 -4.55 3.79
C ASP A 34 -21.04 -6.06 3.74
N CYS A 35 -19.83 -6.46 4.16
CA CYS A 35 -19.33 -7.84 4.18
C CYS A 35 -19.40 -8.57 2.85
N SER A 36 -19.53 -7.86 1.73
CA SER A 36 -19.31 -8.46 0.42
C SER A 36 -17.84 -8.81 0.26
N ALA A 37 -17.60 -10.02 -0.22
CA ALA A 37 -16.30 -10.58 -0.55
C ALA A 37 -15.72 -9.98 -1.85
N SER A 38 -15.69 -8.65 -1.95
CA SER A 38 -15.00 -7.93 -3.02
C SER A 38 -13.50 -7.88 -2.73
N SER A 39 -12.69 -7.87 -3.77
CA SER A 39 -11.26 -7.65 -3.69
C SER A 39 -10.82 -6.56 -4.65
N CYS A 40 -10.06 -5.58 -4.17
CA CYS A 40 -9.31 -4.64 -4.97
C CYS A 40 -7.86 -5.08 -5.16
N SER A 41 -7.21 -4.48 -6.15
CA SER A 41 -5.75 -4.49 -6.31
C SER A 41 -5.15 -3.15 -5.88
N ALA A 42 -3.91 -3.15 -5.41
CA ALA A 42 -3.22 -1.89 -5.05
C ALA A 42 -3.17 -0.90 -6.23
N ASP A 43 -2.90 -1.39 -7.44
CA ASP A 43 -2.82 -0.58 -8.66
C ASP A 43 -4.17 0.07 -9.03
N GLU A 44 -5.26 -0.69 -8.88
CA GLU A 44 -6.63 -0.24 -9.15
C GLU A 44 -7.03 0.93 -8.21
N CYS A 45 -6.68 0.81 -6.92
CA CYS A 45 -6.94 1.88 -5.96
C CYS A 45 -5.99 3.06 -6.16
N ALA A 46 -4.71 2.81 -6.47
CA ALA A 46 -3.72 3.85 -6.72
C ALA A 46 -4.10 4.74 -7.92
N ALA A 47 -4.68 4.16 -8.98
CA ALA A 47 -5.24 4.90 -10.10
C ALA A 47 -6.36 5.88 -9.70
N LYS A 48 -7.00 5.64 -8.55
CA LYS A 48 -8.03 6.50 -7.93
C LYS A 48 -7.49 7.38 -6.81
N GLY A 49 -6.18 7.33 -6.53
CA GLY A 49 -5.57 8.01 -5.37
C GLY A 49 -6.01 7.43 -4.02
N LEU A 50 -6.40 6.16 -4.00
CA LEU A 50 -6.85 5.41 -2.82
C LEU A 50 -5.89 4.24 -2.54
N GLU A 51 -6.04 3.61 -1.38
CA GLU A 51 -5.28 2.44 -0.97
C GLU A 51 -6.18 1.22 -0.85
N CYS A 52 -5.67 0.06 -1.29
CA CYS A 52 -6.39 -1.19 -1.16
C CYS A 52 -6.17 -1.78 0.23
N CYS A 53 -7.23 -1.81 1.04
CA CYS A 53 -7.18 -2.17 2.45
C CYS A 53 -8.13 -3.32 2.80
N PRO A 54 -7.80 -4.12 3.83
CA PRO A 54 -8.67 -5.20 4.29
C PRO A 54 -9.94 -4.66 4.95
N LYS A 55 -11.08 -5.28 4.65
CA LYS A 55 -12.35 -4.99 5.35
C LYS A 55 -12.43 -5.73 6.69
N PRO A 56 -13.21 -5.25 7.67
CA PRO A 56 -13.37 -5.92 8.97
C PRO A 56 -13.95 -7.34 8.91
N CYS A 57 -14.79 -7.63 7.92
CA CYS A 57 -15.41 -8.95 7.73
C CYS A 57 -14.89 -9.71 6.51
N GLY A 58 -13.70 -9.34 6.01
CA GLY A 58 -13.04 -10.01 4.90
C GLY A 58 -13.24 -9.35 3.53
N GLY A 59 -12.33 -9.68 2.60
CA GLY A 59 -12.18 -8.96 1.34
C GLY A 59 -11.35 -7.68 1.49
N THR A 60 -11.27 -6.91 0.41
CA THR A 60 -10.55 -5.63 0.36
C THR A 60 -11.37 -4.54 -0.32
N TRP A 61 -11.05 -3.28 -0.04
CA TRP A 61 -11.68 -2.10 -0.64
C TRP A 61 -10.68 -0.96 -0.86
N CYS A 62 -10.99 -0.08 -1.79
CA CYS A 62 -10.24 1.16 -1.97
C CYS A 62 -10.73 2.21 -0.97
N VAL A 63 -9.88 2.60 -0.02
CA VAL A 63 -10.17 3.65 0.97
C VAL A 63 -9.09 4.71 0.94
N LYS A 64 -9.39 5.88 1.51
CA LYS A 64 -8.37 6.91 1.68
C LYS A 64 -7.40 6.42 2.77
N GLY A 65 -6.11 6.34 2.44
CA GLY A 65 -5.08 6.07 3.44
C GLY A 65 -5.01 7.18 4.48
N GLU A 66 -4.70 6.82 5.73
CA GLU A 66 -4.45 7.79 6.80
C GLU A 66 -3.00 8.30 6.66
N ALA A 67 -2.83 9.62 6.51
CA ALA A 67 -1.52 10.26 6.29
C ALA A 67 -0.63 10.20 7.55
#